data_AF-A0A4R2BKU4-F1
#
_entry.id   AF-A0A4R2BKU4-F1
#
_cell.length_a   1.000
_cell.length_b   1.000
_cell.length_c   1.000
_cell.angle_alpha   90.00
_cell.angle_beta   90.00
_cell.angle_gamma   90.00
#
_symmetry.space_group_name_H-M   'P 1'
#
loop_
_entity.id
_entity.type
_entity.pdbx_description
1 polymer ?
#
loop_
_entity_poly.entity_id
_entity_poly.type
_entity_poly.pdbx_seq_one_letter_code
_entity_poly.pdbx_strand_id
1 'polypeptide(L)' 'MKKNFTMGIMVISIILSFGLHIFGLMQIIPIIITGPVLFLTLFVFAVYLNERHKFKGF' A
#
# COMPACT_ATOMS: atom_id res chain seq x y z
N MET A 1 -7.46 -12.66 11.31
CA MET A 1 -6.34 -13.14 10.46
C MET A 1 -5.05 -13.06 11.25
N LYS A 2 -4.14 -14.05 11.18
CA LYS A 2 -2.82 -13.95 11.84
C LYS A 2 -2.12 -12.66 11.37
N LYS A 3 -1.55 -11.89 12.29
CA LYS A 3 -0.93 -10.57 12.01
C LYS A 3 0.15 -10.64 10.91
N ASN A 4 0.87 -11.75 10.86
CA ASN A 4 1.90 -12.02 9.86
C ASN A 4 1.31 -12.22 8.45
N PHE A 5 0.12 -12.82 8.36
CA PHE A 5 -0.58 -13.01 7.08
C PHE A 5 -1.08 -11.68 6.51
N THR A 6 -1.60 -10.81 7.39
CA THR A 6 -2.05 -9.46 7.01
C THR A 6 -0.90 -8.61 6.47
N MET A 7 0.28 -8.72 7.11
CA MET A 7 1.49 -8.01 6.67
C MET A 7 1.96 -8.50 5.29
N GLY A 8 1.94 -9.82 5.04
CA GLY A 8 2.28 -10.39 3.75
C GLY A 8 1.39 -9.88 2.61
N ILE A 9 0.07 -9.83 2.84
CA ILE A 9 -0.88 -9.29 1.86
C ILE A 9 -0.57 -7.82 1.54
N MET A 10 -0.31 -6.99 2.55
CA MET A 10 0.00 -5.57 2.35
C MET A 10 1.26 -5.37 1.50
N VAL A 11 2.32 -6.15 1.74
CA VAL A 11 3.56 -6.09 0.95
C VAL A 11 3.29 -6.48 -0.50
N ILE A 12 2.52 -7.55 -0.73
CA ILE A 12 2.13 -7.99 -2.08
C ILE A 12 1.32 -6.90 -2.79
N SER A 13 0.38 -6.24 -2.10
CA SER A 13 -0.41 -5.14 -2.66
C SER A 13 0.43 -3.93 -3.06
N ILE A 14 1.49 -3.62 -2.29
CA ILE A 14 2.45 -2.55 -2.64
C ILE A 14 3.22 -2.93 -3.91
N ILE A 15 3.74 -4.16 -3.99
CA ILE A 15 4.48 -4.63 -5.17
C ILE A 15 3.60 -4.56 -6.43
N LEU A 16 2.35 -5.03 -6.34
CA LEU A 16 1.39 -4.97 -7.44
C LEU A 16 1.07 -3.52 -7.85
N SER A 17 0.83 -2.64 -6.90
CA SER A 17 0.54 -1.23 -7.18
C SER A 17 1.75 -0.51 -7.79
N PHE A 18 2.97 -0.87 -7.38
CA PHE A 18 4.19 -0.36 -7.97
C PHE A 18 4.34 -0.81 -9.43
N GLY A 19 4.06 -2.08 -9.73
CA GLY A 19 4.01 -2.58 -11.10
C GLY A 19 2.98 -1.85 -11.97
N LEU A 20 1.78 -1.62 -11.45
CA LEU A 20 0.75 -0.82 -12.15
C LEU A 20 1.20 0.64 -12.37
N HIS A 21 1.93 1.22 -11.42
CA HIS A 21 2.45 2.58 -11.58
C HIS A 21 3.53 2.68 -12.66
N ILE A 22 4.37 1.65 -12.82
CA ILE A 22 5.31 1.56 -13.95
C ILE A 22 4.56 1.59 -15.29
N PHE A 23 3.44 0.87 -15.42
CA PHE A 23 2.60 0.98 -16.63
C PHE A 23 2.00 2.38 -16.82
N GLY A 24 1.71 3.08 -15.71
CA GLY A 24 1.32 4.48 -15.74
C GLY A 24 2.43 5.42 -16.25
N LEU A 25 3.68 5.18 -15.85
CA LEU A 25 4.85 5.91 -16.32
C LEU A 25 5.13 5.66 -17.81
N MET A 26 4.83 4.45 -18.29
CA MET A 26 4.93 4.09 -19.70
C MET A 26 3.77 4.63 -20.56
N GLN A 27 2.89 5.47 -20.00
CA GLN A 27 1.71 6.03 -20.67
C GLN A 27 0.67 4.99 -21.15
N ILE A 28 0.77 3.73 -20.69
CA ILE A 28 -0.20 2.67 -21.03
C ILE A 28 -1.51 2.90 -20.26
N ILE A 29 -1.40 3.40 -19.03
CA ILE A 29 -2.53 3.71 -18.15
C ILE A 29 -2.38 5.18 -17.71
N PRO A 30 -3.46 5.95 -17.56
CA PRO A 30 -3.37 7.31 -17.04
C PRO A 30 -2.70 7.34 -15.66
N ILE A 31 -1.62 8.11 -15.53
CA ILE A 31 -0.87 8.22 -14.27
C ILE A 31 -1.71 8.80 -13.12
N ILE A 32 -2.75 9.55 -13.48
CA ILE A 32 -3.73 10.11 -12.54
C ILE A 32 -4.55 9.02 -11.83
N ILE A 33 -4.61 7.80 -12.38
CA ILE A 33 -5.27 6.64 -11.76
C ILE A 33 -4.25 5.83 -10.97
N THR A 34 -3.08 5.54 -11.56
CA THR A 34 -2.09 4.68 -10.92
C THR A 34 -1.41 5.34 -9.72
N GLY A 35 -1.25 6.68 -9.74
CA GLY A 35 -0.70 7.46 -8.64
C GLY A 35 -1.52 7.35 -7.35
N PRO A 36 -2.84 7.67 -7.36
CA PRO A 36 -3.71 7.49 -6.20
C PRO A 36 -3.74 6.05 -5.68
N VAL A 37 -3.72 5.04 -6.55
CA VAL A 37 -3.68 3.63 -6.16
C VAL A 37 -2.40 3.31 -5.38
N LEU A 38 -1.24 3.71 -5.90
CA LEU A 38 0.04 3.55 -5.21
C LEU A 38 0.05 4.28 -3.87
N PHE A 39 -0.42 5.53 -3.84
CA PHE A 39 -0.49 6.33 -2.62
C PHE A 39 -1.36 5.67 -1.56
N LEU A 40 -2.56 5.19 -1.92
CA LEU A 40 -3.47 4.54 -0.98
C LEU A 40 -2.86 3.27 -0.37
N THR A 41 -2.19 2.45 -1.18
CA THR A 41 -1.55 1.23 -0.66
C THR A 41 -0.41 1.54 0.33
N LEU A 42 0.41 2.55 0.03
CA LEU A 42 1.44 3.02 0.95
C LEU A 42 0.85 3.66 2.21
N PHE A 43 -0.21 4.46 2.08
CA PHE A 43 -0.88 5.10 3.21
C PHE A 43 -1.48 4.06 4.17
N VAL A 44 -2.20 3.07 3.65
CA VAL A 44 -2.76 1.98 4.47
C VAL A 44 -1.65 1.20 5.17
N PHE A 45 -0.54 0.94 4.48
CA PHE A 45 0.62 0.30 5.09
C PHE A 45 1.25 1.15 6.21
N ALA A 46 1.39 2.45 5.99
CA ALA A 46 1.89 3.39 6.99
C ALA A 46 0.96 3.46 8.22
N VAL A 47 -0.36 3.50 8.02
CA VAL A 47 -1.35 3.44 9.11
C VAL A 47 -1.24 2.12 9.88
N TYR A 48 -1.09 0.99 9.18
CA TYR A 48 -0.92 -0.31 9.82
C TYR A 48 0.37 -0.40 10.64
N LEU A 49 1.47 0.19 10.16
CA LEU A 49 2.71 0.32 10.92
C LEU A 49 2.54 1.28 12.11
N ASN A 50 1.82 2.38 11.95
CA ASN A 50 1.59 3.35 13.02
C ASN A 50 0.72 2.78 14.15
N GLU A 51 -0.28 1.95 13.83
CA GLU A 51 -1.07 1.20 14.82
C GLU A 51 -0.23 0.23 15.67
N ARG A 52 1.00 -0.12 15.27
CA ARG A 52 1.95 -0.84 16.15
C ARG A 52 2.49 0.02 17.28
N HIS A 53 2.54 1.34 17.09
CA HIS A 53 3.17 2.31 17.99
C HIS A 53 2.17 3.19 18.73
N LYS A 54 0.86 3.02 18.52
CA LYS A 54 -0.13 3.63 19.39
C LYS A 54 0.01 3.06 20.80
N PHE A 55 0.32 3.94 21.74
CA PHE A 55 0.16 3.67 23.16
C PHE A 55 -1.30 3.24 23.35
N LYS A 56 -1.51 2.00 23.76
CA LYS A 56 -2.82 1.53 24.20
C LYS A 56 -3.08 2.20 25.54
N GLY A 57 -3.50 3.46 25.51
CA GLY A 57 -4.07 4.12 26.67
C GLY A 57 -5.21 3.24 27.20
N PHE A 58 -5.26 3.12 28.53
CA PHE A 58 -6.25 2.37 29.30
C PHE A 58 -7.68 2.63 28.83
#